data_AF-A0A964V8B3-F1
#
_entry.id   AF-A0A964V8B3-F1
#
_cell.length_a   1.000
_cell.length_b   1.000
_cell.length_c   1.000
_cell.angle_alpha   90.00
_cell.angle_beta   90.00
_cell.angle_gamma   90.00
#
_symmetry.space_group_name_H-M   'P 1'
#
loop_
_entity.id
_entity.type
_entity.pdbx_description
1 polymer ?
#
loop_
_entity_poly.entity_id
_entity_poly.type
_entity_poly.pdbx_seq_one_letter_code
_entity_poly.pdbx_strand_id
1 'polypeptide(L)'
;MKIRSVEFSGTMVDPGAAFFGDLPQVAFAGRSNVGKSSLINVLLGRTRKKLAHVSGEPGKTRGLNFYRVNGKFYLVDLPGAGFARVPSEVRAGFKVLVEGYLERRDGPRAVVHLIDIRRGPTDYDLDMLDYLSGRGLPTLVVLTKTDKLSHEKRTKAVPEQIRALGLDPDQVVPFSSKTGEGRELLLEALEYLLEPQEE
;
A
#
# COMPACT_ATOMS: atom_id res chain seq x y z
N MET A 1 2.43 -1.06 17.16
CA MET A 1 2.33 0.43 17.26
C MET A 1 0.90 0.95 17.55
N LYS A 2 0.72 1.95 18.44
CA LYS A 2 -0.58 2.65 18.64
C LYS A 2 -0.66 3.98 17.85
N ILE A 3 -1.69 4.15 17.02
CA ILE A 3 -1.94 5.41 16.28
C ILE A 3 -2.59 6.44 17.21
N ARG A 4 -1.94 7.59 17.39
CA ARG A 4 -2.35 8.71 18.26
C ARG A 4 -2.69 9.96 17.46
N SER A 5 -1.92 10.26 16.41
CA SER A 5 -2.15 11.40 15.53
C SER A 5 -1.95 11.03 14.07
N VAL A 6 -2.75 11.66 13.21
CA VAL A 6 -2.67 11.52 11.75
C VAL A 6 -3.06 12.85 11.15
N GLU A 7 -2.19 13.40 10.32
CA GLU A 7 -2.33 14.66 9.61
C GLU A 7 -2.11 14.44 8.11
N PHE A 8 -2.95 15.06 7.27
CA PHE A 8 -2.72 15.05 5.83
C PHE A 8 -1.78 16.21 5.47
N SER A 9 -0.59 15.89 4.96
CA SER A 9 0.45 16.88 4.68
C SER A 9 0.37 17.45 3.26
N GLY A 10 -0.21 16.69 2.32
CA GLY A 10 -0.44 17.17 0.96
C GLY A 10 -0.39 16.05 -0.08
N THR A 11 -0.55 16.45 -1.34
CA THR A 11 -0.46 15.58 -2.51
C THR A 11 0.72 16.03 -3.37
N MET A 12 1.63 15.10 -3.66
CA MET A 12 2.74 15.32 -4.58
C MET A 12 2.36 14.84 -5.99
N VAL A 13 2.52 15.70 -6.99
CA VAL A 13 2.22 15.39 -8.40
C VAL A 13 3.44 15.49 -9.31
N ASP A 14 4.56 15.96 -8.77
CA ASP A 14 5.86 16.09 -9.44
C ASP A 14 6.88 15.24 -8.68
N PRO A 15 7.49 14.21 -9.29
CA PRO A 15 8.48 13.37 -8.61
C PRO A 15 9.74 14.14 -8.19
N GLY A 16 10.04 15.28 -8.81
CA GLY A 16 11.19 16.13 -8.48
C GLY A 16 10.95 17.10 -7.33
N ALA A 17 9.71 17.23 -6.84
CA ALA A 17 9.40 18.11 -5.72
C ALA A 17 10.03 17.62 -4.41
N ALA A 18 10.40 18.54 -3.52
CA ALA A 18 10.82 18.20 -2.16
C ALA A 18 9.68 17.49 -1.41
N PHE A 19 10.03 16.54 -0.54
CA PHE A 19 9.05 15.90 0.33
C PHE A 19 8.55 16.87 1.40
N PHE A 20 7.41 16.53 2.02
CA PHE A 20 6.79 17.33 3.07
C PHE A 20 7.56 17.32 4.41
N GLY A 21 8.71 16.63 4.46
CA GLY A 21 9.62 16.51 5.60
C GLY A 21 10.55 15.30 5.47
N ASP A 22 11.44 15.12 6.45
CA ASP A 22 12.52 14.11 6.41
C ASP A 22 12.21 12.83 7.19
N LEU A 23 10.92 12.60 7.51
CA LEU A 23 10.51 11.40 8.23
C LEU A 23 10.53 10.18 7.29
N PRO A 24 10.81 8.96 7.82
CA PRO A 24 10.76 7.74 7.03
C PRO A 24 9.38 7.55 6.40
N GLN A 25 9.33 6.93 5.23
CA GLN A 25 8.11 6.79 4.44
C GLN A 25 7.80 5.34 4.14
N VAL A 26 6.52 4.95 4.23
CA VAL A 26 6.03 3.65 3.77
C VAL A 26 4.94 3.88 2.74
N ALA A 27 5.17 3.33 1.54
CA ALA A 27 4.26 3.49 0.42
C ALA A 27 3.19 2.40 0.41
N PHE A 28 1.96 2.75 0.04
CA PHE A 28 0.86 1.82 -0.13
C PHE A 28 0.51 1.75 -1.62
N ALA A 29 0.71 0.58 -2.21
CA ALA A 29 0.53 0.29 -3.62
C ALA A 29 -0.56 -0.76 -3.85
N GLY A 30 -1.02 -0.88 -5.08
CA GLY A 30 -1.96 -1.90 -5.49
C GLY A 30 -3.00 -1.37 -6.45
N ARG A 31 -3.80 -2.29 -7.00
CA ARG A 31 -4.73 -1.97 -8.07
C ARG A 31 -5.86 -1.04 -7.62
N SER A 32 -6.44 -0.33 -8.58
CA SER A 32 -7.70 0.37 -8.38
C SER A 32 -8.78 -0.59 -7.86
N ASN A 33 -9.52 -0.14 -6.84
CA ASN A 33 -10.54 -0.93 -6.14
C ASN A 33 -10.03 -2.18 -5.38
N VAL A 34 -8.73 -2.33 -5.17
CA VAL A 34 -8.18 -3.43 -4.33
C VAL A 34 -8.55 -3.29 -2.85
N GLY A 35 -8.91 -2.09 -2.41
CA GLY A 35 -9.29 -1.80 -1.02
C GLY A 35 -8.32 -0.89 -0.27
N LYS A 36 -7.31 -0.33 -0.94
CA LYS A 36 -6.28 0.55 -0.37
C LYS A 36 -6.82 1.69 0.51
N SER A 37 -7.70 2.55 -0.01
CA SER A 37 -8.27 3.64 0.79
C SER A 37 -9.05 3.15 2.01
N SER A 38 -9.76 2.02 1.88
CA SER A 38 -10.50 1.42 3.01
C SER A 38 -9.55 0.87 4.07
N LEU A 39 -8.48 0.18 3.65
CA LEU A 39 -7.43 -0.31 4.52
C LEU A 39 -6.74 0.84 5.25
N ILE A 40 -6.31 1.89 4.54
CA ILE A 40 -5.64 3.06 5.14
C ILE A 40 -6.53 3.71 6.20
N ASN A 41 -7.82 3.93 5.92
CA ASN A 41 -8.74 4.51 6.89
C ASN A 41 -8.91 3.62 8.15
N VAL A 42 -8.95 2.30 8.00
CA VAL A 42 -9.06 1.35 9.13
C VAL A 42 -7.76 1.30 9.93
N LEU A 43 -6.62 1.19 9.25
CA LEU A 43 -5.29 1.18 9.84
C LEU A 43 -5.08 2.42 10.71
N LEU A 44 -5.37 3.60 10.15
CA LEU A 44 -5.22 4.90 10.80
C LEU A 44 -6.34 5.24 11.82
N GLY A 45 -7.32 4.36 12.04
CA GLY A 45 -8.41 4.58 12.99
C GLY A 45 -9.39 5.70 12.59
N ARG A 46 -9.50 6.00 11.29
CA ARG A 46 -10.27 7.12 10.72
C ARG A 46 -11.54 6.66 10.00
N THR A 47 -12.28 5.72 10.60
CA THR A 47 -13.50 5.15 10.00
C THR A 47 -14.70 6.11 10.02
N ARG A 48 -14.76 7.04 11.00
CA ARG A 48 -15.84 8.05 11.14
C ARG A 48 -15.59 9.38 10.41
N LYS A 49 -14.32 9.76 10.21
CA LYS A 49 -13.88 10.93 9.43
C LYS A 49 -12.78 10.47 8.49
N LYS A 50 -13.18 9.96 7.32
CA LYS A 50 -12.26 9.36 6.34
C LYS A 50 -11.24 10.37 5.86
N LEU A 51 -9.96 10.00 5.90
CA LEU A 51 -8.85 10.81 5.38
C LEU A 51 -8.53 10.44 3.92
N ALA A 52 -8.43 9.14 3.66
CA ALA A 52 -8.28 8.64 2.30
C ALA A 52 -9.65 8.57 1.63
N HIS A 53 -9.81 9.28 0.51
CA HIS A 53 -11.04 9.21 -0.26
C HIS A 53 -11.27 7.79 -0.78
N VAL A 54 -12.41 7.21 -0.39
CA VAL A 54 -12.91 5.94 -0.92
C VAL A 54 -13.85 6.28 -2.08
N SER A 55 -13.31 6.69 -3.24
CA SER A 55 -14.13 6.87 -4.43
C SER A 55 -14.25 5.55 -5.18
N GLY A 56 -15.49 5.13 -5.50
CA GLY A 56 -15.74 4.02 -6.43
C GLY A 56 -15.46 4.38 -7.88
N GLU A 57 -15.36 5.69 -8.18
CA GLU A 57 -14.93 6.20 -9.48
C GLU A 57 -13.40 6.19 -9.54
N PRO A 58 -12.85 5.43 -10.48
CA PRO A 58 -11.42 5.29 -10.55
C PRO A 58 -10.90 6.55 -11.32
N GLY A 59 -9.86 7.24 -10.81
CA GLY A 59 -9.07 8.23 -11.58
C GLY A 59 -8.87 9.61 -10.94
N LYS A 60 -9.37 9.84 -9.71
CA LYS A 60 -9.28 11.14 -9.04
C LYS A 60 -7.98 11.40 -8.27
N THR A 61 -7.30 10.34 -7.80
CA THR A 61 -5.98 10.47 -7.16
C THR A 61 -4.90 10.44 -8.24
N ARG A 62 -4.43 11.62 -8.67
CA ARG A 62 -3.36 11.77 -9.67
C ARG A 62 -1.96 11.98 -9.07
N GLY A 63 -1.85 11.93 -7.74
CA GLY A 63 -0.61 12.19 -7.01
C GLY A 63 -0.43 11.24 -5.84
N LEU A 64 0.72 11.37 -5.18
CA LEU A 64 1.06 10.62 -3.99
C LEU A 64 0.55 11.40 -2.77
N ASN A 65 -0.36 10.81 -1.99
CA ASN A 65 -0.91 11.50 -0.82
C ASN A 65 -0.11 11.14 0.44
N PHE A 66 0.37 12.17 1.15
CA PHE A 66 1.20 12.01 2.34
C PHE A 66 0.36 12.19 3.60
N TYR A 67 0.41 11.20 4.47
CA TYR A 67 -0.19 11.24 5.80
C TYR A 67 0.90 11.13 6.85
N ARG A 68 1.13 12.20 7.61
CA ARG A 68 2.05 12.19 8.74
C ARG A 68 1.39 11.45 9.90
N VAL A 69 2.01 10.37 10.35
CA VAL A 69 1.47 9.49 11.40
C VAL A 69 2.33 9.58 12.65
N ASN A 70 1.71 9.88 13.78
CA ASN A 70 2.35 10.03 15.10
C ASN A 70 3.52 11.04 15.14
N GLY A 71 3.71 11.85 14.10
CA GLY A 71 4.91 12.65 13.90
C GLY A 71 6.19 11.84 13.68
N LYS A 72 6.08 10.54 13.37
CA LYS A 72 7.21 9.60 13.27
C LYS A 72 7.52 9.14 11.85
N PHE A 73 6.52 9.03 10.99
CA PHE A 73 6.68 8.56 9.61
C PHE A 73 5.58 9.12 8.71
N TYR A 74 5.78 8.99 7.41
CA TYR A 74 4.76 9.22 6.39
C TYR A 74 4.19 7.90 5.88
N LEU A 75 2.86 7.76 5.95
CA LEU A 75 2.14 6.81 5.10
C LEU A 75 1.87 7.50 3.77
N VAL A 76 2.34 6.91 2.67
CA VAL A 76 2.19 7.47 1.33
C VAL A 76 1.23 6.63 0.51
N ASP A 77 0.06 7.17 0.21
CA ASP A 77 -0.95 6.51 -0.62
C ASP A 77 -0.64 6.72 -2.10
N LEU A 78 -0.14 5.69 -2.77
CA LEU A 78 0.14 5.74 -4.20
C LEU A 78 -1.16 5.67 -5.00
N PRO A 79 -1.23 6.28 -6.19
CA PRO A 79 -2.39 6.13 -7.06
C PRO A 79 -2.55 4.66 -7.47
N GLY A 80 -3.80 4.17 -7.47
CA GLY A 80 -4.07 2.78 -7.79
C GLY A 80 -3.90 2.50 -9.29
N ALA A 81 -3.01 1.58 -9.65
CA ALA A 81 -2.81 1.18 -11.04
C ALA A 81 -3.92 0.24 -11.54
N GLY A 82 -3.97 -0.05 -12.84
CA GLY A 82 -4.94 -1.03 -13.38
C GLY A 82 -6.21 -0.44 -13.99
N PHE A 83 -6.12 0.79 -14.46
CA PHE A 83 -7.11 1.30 -15.40
C PHE A 83 -6.79 0.81 -16.80
N ALA A 84 -7.46 -0.24 -17.22
CA ALA A 84 -7.61 -0.52 -18.65
C ALA A 84 -8.22 0.68 -19.42
N ARG A 85 -8.90 1.61 -18.71
CA ARG A 85 -9.71 2.70 -19.29
C ARG A 85 -9.14 4.13 -19.21
N VAL A 86 -7.93 4.37 -18.66
CA VAL A 86 -7.31 5.71 -18.84
C VAL A 86 -6.48 5.76 -20.12
N PRO A 87 -6.34 6.95 -20.74
CA PRO A 87 -5.43 7.18 -21.87
C PRO A 87 -3.99 6.75 -21.54
N SER A 88 -3.25 6.36 -22.57
CA SER A 88 -1.83 5.98 -22.50
C SER A 88 -0.97 7.02 -21.81
N GLU A 89 -1.21 8.30 -22.09
CA GLU A 89 -0.44 9.44 -21.62
C GLU A 89 -0.59 9.61 -20.11
N VAL A 90 -1.81 9.38 -19.60
CA VAL A 90 -2.10 9.40 -18.17
C VAL A 90 -1.39 8.24 -17.48
N ARG A 91 -1.42 7.03 -18.06
CA ARG A 91 -0.69 5.86 -17.54
C ARG A 91 0.83 6.09 -17.50
N ALA A 92 1.38 6.73 -18.53
CA ALA A 92 2.81 7.07 -18.59
C ALA A 92 3.20 8.09 -17.51
N GLY A 93 2.42 9.16 -17.32
CA GLY A 93 2.67 10.14 -16.25
C GLY A 93 2.59 9.52 -14.85
N PHE A 94 1.63 8.60 -14.62
CA PHE A 94 1.55 7.83 -13.38
C PHE A 94 2.77 6.96 -13.14
N LYS A 95 3.22 6.27 -14.19
CA LYS A 95 4.41 5.43 -14.15
C LYS A 95 5.64 6.28 -13.76
N VAL A 96 5.85 7.41 -14.42
CA VAL A 96 6.95 8.35 -14.12
C VAL A 96 6.89 8.87 -12.68
N LEU A 97 5.71 9.24 -12.18
CA LEU A 97 5.57 9.73 -10.80
C LEU A 97 5.87 8.63 -9.76
N VAL A 98 5.30 7.44 -9.94
CA VAL A 98 5.46 6.33 -9.00
C VAL A 98 6.88 5.78 -9.04
N GLU A 99 7.42 5.51 -10.23
CA GLU A 99 8.81 5.09 -10.38
C GLU A 99 9.72 6.17 -9.80
N GLY A 100 9.65 7.42 -10.27
CA GLY A 100 10.49 8.51 -9.77
C GLY A 100 10.47 8.67 -8.24
N TYR A 101 9.35 8.41 -7.59
CA TYR A 101 9.26 8.34 -6.12
C TYR A 101 9.95 7.12 -5.50
N LEU A 102 9.74 5.92 -6.06
CA LEU A 102 10.38 4.67 -5.63
C LEU A 102 11.89 4.65 -5.93
N GLU A 103 12.34 5.47 -6.88
CA GLU A 103 13.74 5.55 -7.30
C GLU A 103 14.60 6.45 -6.43
N ARG A 104 13.96 7.32 -5.66
CA ARG A 104 14.63 8.32 -4.83
C ARG A 104 15.36 7.71 -3.66
N ARG A 105 16.58 8.21 -3.42
CA ARG A 105 17.40 7.84 -2.24
C ARG A 105 16.70 8.18 -0.92
N ASP A 106 15.97 9.29 -0.89
CA ASP A 106 15.15 9.74 0.24
C ASP A 106 13.70 9.22 0.17
N GLY A 107 13.43 8.28 -0.73
CA GLY A 107 12.11 7.68 -0.97
C GLY A 107 11.67 6.71 0.14
N PRO A 108 10.75 5.76 -0.17
CA PRO A 108 10.20 4.88 0.85
C PRO A 108 11.20 3.86 1.38
N ARG A 109 11.12 3.60 2.68
CA ARG A 109 11.83 2.48 3.33
C ARG A 109 11.22 1.12 3.00
N ALA A 110 9.92 1.10 2.75
CA ALA A 110 9.19 -0.12 2.42
C ALA A 110 7.94 0.17 1.60
N VAL A 111 7.44 -0.85 0.92
CA VAL A 111 6.18 -0.81 0.18
C VAL A 111 5.22 -1.86 0.73
N VAL A 112 4.00 -1.44 1.01
CA VAL A 112 2.87 -2.34 1.29
C VAL A 112 2.08 -2.50 0.00
N HIS A 113 2.17 -3.68 -0.63
CA HIS A 113 1.48 -3.97 -1.90
C HIS A 113 0.20 -4.78 -1.65
N LEU A 114 -0.94 -4.25 -2.09
CA LEU A 114 -2.25 -4.84 -1.82
C LEU A 114 -2.74 -5.70 -2.97
N ILE A 115 -3.24 -6.90 -2.65
CA ILE A 115 -3.85 -7.86 -3.58
C ILE A 115 -5.22 -8.29 -3.06
N ASP A 116 -6.24 -8.35 -3.92
CA ASP A 116 -7.59 -8.83 -3.56
C ASP A 116 -7.57 -10.36 -3.49
N ILE A 117 -7.73 -10.94 -2.30
CA ILE A 117 -7.61 -12.39 -2.07
C ILE A 117 -8.58 -13.23 -2.92
N ARG A 118 -9.67 -12.63 -3.39
CA ARG A 118 -10.67 -13.34 -4.22
C ARG A 118 -10.23 -13.53 -5.67
N ARG A 119 -9.24 -12.76 -6.11
CA ARG A 119 -8.79 -12.71 -7.51
C ARG A 119 -7.39 -13.30 -7.69
N GLY A 120 -6.60 -13.30 -6.61
CA GLY A 120 -5.18 -13.62 -6.67
C GLY A 120 -4.35 -12.53 -7.34
N PRO A 121 -3.01 -12.73 -7.46
CA PRO A 121 -2.15 -11.81 -8.17
C PRO A 121 -2.52 -11.75 -9.65
N THR A 122 -2.40 -10.57 -10.21
CA THR A 122 -2.44 -10.36 -11.66
C THR A 122 -1.05 -10.05 -12.18
N ASP A 123 -0.88 -10.04 -13.51
CA ASP A 123 0.40 -9.68 -14.15
C ASP A 123 0.95 -8.36 -13.62
N TYR A 124 0.08 -7.35 -13.41
CA TYR A 124 0.47 -6.09 -12.78
C TYR A 124 1.06 -6.26 -11.37
N ASP A 125 0.48 -7.17 -10.57
CA ASP A 125 0.96 -7.41 -9.22
C ASP A 125 2.32 -8.13 -9.25
N LEU A 126 2.50 -9.08 -10.17
CA LEU A 126 3.78 -9.78 -10.37
C LEU A 126 4.87 -8.81 -10.87
N ASP A 127 4.59 -8.02 -11.91
CA ASP A 127 5.51 -7.01 -12.45
C ASP A 127 5.94 -6.00 -11.38
N MET A 128 5.00 -5.57 -10.53
CA MET A 128 5.28 -4.64 -9.44
C MET A 128 6.17 -5.28 -8.37
N LEU A 129 5.90 -6.53 -7.98
CA LEU A 129 6.71 -7.25 -6.99
C LEU A 129 8.12 -7.51 -7.52
N ASP A 130 8.25 -7.90 -8.79
CA ASP A 130 9.55 -8.07 -9.45
C ASP A 130 10.32 -6.75 -9.52
N TYR A 131 9.65 -5.64 -9.87
CA TYR A 131 10.24 -4.31 -9.87
C TYR A 131 10.75 -3.90 -8.48
N LEU A 132 9.94 -4.08 -7.43
CA LEU A 132 10.34 -3.76 -6.06
C LEU A 132 11.50 -4.63 -5.56
N SER A 133 11.45 -5.93 -5.88
CA SER A 133 12.51 -6.90 -5.56
C SER A 133 13.83 -6.55 -6.25
N GLY A 134 13.80 -6.23 -7.55
CA GLY A 134 14.98 -5.80 -8.31
C GLY A 134 15.62 -4.51 -7.78
N ARG A 135 14.87 -3.69 -7.03
CA ARG A 135 15.38 -2.50 -6.33
C ARG A 135 15.86 -2.77 -4.91
N GLY A 136 15.66 -3.98 -4.39
CA GLY A 136 15.93 -4.31 -2.99
C GLY A 136 15.02 -3.56 -2.02
N LEU A 137 13.84 -3.10 -2.46
CA LEU A 137 12.89 -2.39 -1.59
C LEU A 137 12.10 -3.41 -0.75
N PRO A 138 12.20 -3.36 0.59
CA PRO A 138 11.41 -4.21 1.48
C PRO A 138 9.91 -4.11 1.14
N THR A 139 9.30 -5.26 0.88
CA THR A 139 7.91 -5.32 0.42
C THR A 139 7.09 -6.25 1.31
N LEU A 140 5.97 -5.73 1.82
CA LEU A 140 4.97 -6.48 2.56
C LEU A 140 3.72 -6.60 1.69
N VAL A 141 3.26 -7.83 1.43
CA VAL A 141 2.02 -8.05 0.69
C VAL A 141 0.84 -8.11 1.65
N VAL A 142 -0.25 -7.42 1.30
CA VAL A 142 -1.50 -7.47 2.04
C VAL A 142 -2.60 -8.09 1.20
N LEU A 143 -3.11 -9.23 1.64
CA LEU A 143 -4.25 -9.90 1.02
C LEU A 143 -5.56 -9.29 1.56
N THR A 144 -6.16 -8.38 0.80
CA THR A 144 -7.35 -7.63 1.22
C THR A 144 -8.64 -8.44 1.06
N LYS A 145 -9.69 -7.98 1.74
CA LYS A 145 -11.09 -8.48 1.62
C LYS A 145 -11.25 -9.94 2.05
N THR A 146 -10.50 -10.36 3.07
CA THR A 146 -10.62 -11.70 3.67
C THR A 146 -12.03 -12.01 4.15
N ASP A 147 -12.82 -10.99 4.53
CA ASP A 147 -14.24 -11.13 4.93
C ASP A 147 -15.17 -11.62 3.82
N LYS A 148 -14.70 -11.64 2.57
CA LYS A 148 -15.48 -12.13 1.42
C LYS A 148 -15.29 -13.61 1.15
N LEU A 149 -14.38 -14.27 1.85
CA LEU A 149 -14.19 -15.71 1.82
C LEU A 149 -14.77 -16.33 3.09
N SER A 150 -15.32 -17.55 2.99
CA SER A 150 -15.62 -18.35 4.18
C SER A 150 -14.33 -18.72 4.90
N HIS A 151 -14.43 -19.08 6.18
CA HIS A 151 -13.26 -19.54 6.95
C HIS A 151 -12.49 -20.65 6.24
N GLU A 152 -13.18 -21.68 5.77
CA GLU A 152 -12.56 -22.80 5.05
C GLU A 152 -11.85 -22.37 3.75
N LYS A 153 -12.48 -21.49 2.96
CA LYS A 153 -11.87 -20.96 1.73
C LYS A 153 -10.63 -20.13 2.04
N ARG A 154 -10.66 -19.34 3.13
CA ARG A 154 -9.54 -18.49 3.54
C ARG A 154 -8.34 -19.32 4.00
N THR A 155 -8.55 -20.38 4.77
CA THR A 155 -7.47 -21.28 5.23
C THR A 155 -6.72 -21.95 4.07
N LYS A 156 -7.39 -22.15 2.92
CA LYS A 156 -6.77 -22.68 1.69
C LYS A 156 -6.15 -21.57 0.84
N ALA A 157 -6.88 -20.47 0.64
CA ALA A 157 -6.47 -19.40 -0.25
C ALA A 157 -5.18 -18.70 0.22
N VAL A 158 -5.01 -18.39 1.51
CA VAL A 158 -3.83 -17.65 1.98
C VAL A 158 -2.52 -18.40 1.65
N PRO A 159 -2.33 -19.69 2.02
CA PRO A 159 -1.15 -20.45 1.64
C PRO A 159 -0.98 -20.65 0.13
N GLU A 160 -2.07 -20.74 -0.63
CA GLU A 160 -2.01 -20.81 -2.10
C GLU A 160 -1.47 -19.50 -2.70
N GLN A 161 -1.92 -18.35 -2.20
CA GLN A 161 -1.44 -17.04 -2.65
C GLN A 161 0.04 -16.82 -2.30
N ILE A 162 0.45 -17.19 -1.09
CA ILE A 162 1.86 -17.12 -0.66
C ILE A 162 2.74 -17.93 -1.61
N ARG A 163 2.36 -19.18 -1.90
CA ARG A 163 3.10 -20.05 -2.83
C ARG A 163 3.10 -19.52 -4.26
N ALA A 164 1.97 -19.01 -4.74
CA ALA A 164 1.86 -18.46 -6.09
C ALA A 164 2.73 -17.20 -6.30
N LEU A 165 2.95 -16.43 -5.23
CA LEU A 165 3.80 -15.25 -5.22
C LEU A 165 5.28 -15.57 -4.96
N GLY A 166 5.61 -16.80 -4.54
CA GLY A 166 6.97 -17.17 -4.16
C GLY A 166 7.48 -16.40 -2.94
N LEU A 167 6.58 -15.99 -2.04
CA LEU A 167 6.90 -15.21 -0.84
C LEU A 167 6.92 -16.10 0.40
N ASP A 168 7.60 -15.62 1.44
CA ASP A 168 7.53 -16.23 2.77
C ASP A 168 6.25 -15.80 3.52
N PRO A 169 5.73 -16.63 4.45
CA PRO A 169 4.50 -16.31 5.17
C PRO A 169 4.54 -15.02 5.99
N ASP A 170 5.71 -14.60 6.48
CA ASP A 170 5.93 -13.36 7.24
C ASP A 170 5.88 -12.11 6.35
N GLN A 171 6.07 -12.26 5.04
CA GLN A 171 5.91 -11.19 4.06
C GLN A 171 4.45 -10.94 3.68
N VAL A 172 3.49 -11.71 4.22
CA VAL A 172 2.08 -11.64 3.83
C VAL A 172 1.13 -11.44 5.02
N VAL A 173 0.31 -10.39 4.96
CA VAL A 173 -0.71 -10.10 5.97
C VAL A 173 -2.13 -10.23 5.37
N PRO A 174 -2.94 -11.20 5.81
CA PRO A 174 -4.37 -11.24 5.49
C PRO A 174 -5.12 -10.10 6.19
N PHE A 175 -5.95 -9.35 5.46
CA PHE A 175 -6.60 -8.14 5.98
C PHE A 175 -8.07 -7.98 5.55
N SER A 176 -8.92 -7.55 6.49
CA SER A 176 -10.26 -7.06 6.19
C SER A 176 -10.52 -5.68 6.77
N SER A 177 -10.81 -4.72 5.89
CA SER A 177 -11.31 -3.40 6.31
C SER A 177 -12.72 -3.46 6.91
N LYS A 178 -13.47 -4.56 6.71
CA LYS A 178 -14.83 -4.71 7.23
C LYS A 178 -14.81 -5.19 8.68
N THR A 179 -13.97 -6.17 8.99
CA THR A 179 -13.90 -6.78 10.33
C THR A 179 -12.78 -6.19 11.19
N GLY A 180 -11.78 -5.55 10.59
CA GLY A 180 -10.57 -5.09 11.27
C GLY A 180 -9.49 -6.17 11.38
N GLU A 181 -9.75 -7.40 10.90
CA GLU A 181 -8.77 -8.49 10.86
C GLU A 181 -7.48 -8.05 10.15
N GLY A 182 -6.33 -8.41 10.73
CA GLY A 182 -4.99 -8.13 10.20
C GLY A 182 -4.46 -6.73 10.51
N ARG A 183 -5.23 -5.85 11.16
CA ARG A 183 -4.81 -4.49 11.47
C ARG A 183 -3.63 -4.43 12.44
N GLU A 184 -3.71 -5.18 13.53
CA GLU A 184 -2.68 -5.20 14.56
C GLU A 184 -1.38 -5.80 14.01
N LEU A 185 -1.46 -6.92 13.28
CA LEU A 185 -0.33 -7.52 12.55
C LEU A 185 0.31 -6.54 11.55
N LEU A 186 -0.51 -5.80 10.77
CA LEU A 186 0.02 -4.81 9.85
C LEU A 186 0.70 -3.65 10.59
N LEU A 187 0.19 -3.21 11.74
CA LEU A 187 0.83 -2.17 12.54
C LEU A 187 2.16 -2.63 13.16
N GLU A 188 2.27 -3.90 13.51
CA GLU A 188 3.53 -4.51 13.99
C GLU A 188 4.55 -4.63 12.86
N ALA A 189 4.14 -5.15 11.69
CA ALA A 189 5.00 -5.22 10.52
C ALA A 189 5.49 -3.83 10.07
N LEU A 190 4.63 -2.81 10.10
CA LEU A 190 5.03 -1.43 9.80
C LEU A 190 6.03 -0.87 10.82
N GLU A 191 5.89 -1.21 12.10
CA GLU A 191 6.83 -0.79 13.13
C GLU A 191 8.22 -1.37 12.84
N TYR A 192 8.30 -2.67 12.56
CA TYR A 192 9.53 -3.35 12.15
C TYR A 192 10.16 -2.74 10.88
N LEU A 193 9.37 -2.50 9.83
CA LEU A 193 9.85 -1.90 8.57
C LEU A 193 10.33 -0.44 8.72
N LEU A 194 9.86 0.25 9.76
CA LEU A 194 10.22 1.64 10.05
C LEU A 194 11.40 1.75 11.02
N GLU A 195 11.76 0.68 11.73
CA GLU A 195 12.92 0.68 12.61
C GLU A 195 14.19 0.99 11.81
N PRO A 196 15.11 1.80 12.36
CA PRO A 196 16.42 1.99 11.76
C PRO A 196 17.09 0.61 11.68
N GLN A 197 17.44 0.17 10.48
CA GLN A 197 18.34 -0.97 10.34
C GLN A 197 19.70 -0.49 10.83
N GLU A 198 20.18 -1.02 11.96
CA GLU A 198 21.55 -0.78 12.40
C GLU A 198 22.49 -1.37 11.34
N GLU A 199 23.37 -0.52 10.78
CA GLU A 199 24.50 -0.95 9.93
C GLU A 199 25.59 -1.62 10.76
#